data_AF-A0A7S2HEM9-F1
#
_entry.id   AF-A0A7S2HEM9-F1
#
_cell.length_a   1.000
_cell.length_b   1.000
_cell.length_c   1.000
_cell.angle_alpha   90.00
_cell.angle_beta   90.00
_cell.angle_gamma   90.00
#
_symmetry.space_group_name_H-M   'P 1'
#
loop_
_entity.id
_entity.type
_entity.pdbx_description
1 polymer ?
#
loop_
_entity_poly.entity_id
_entity_poly.type
_entity_poly.pdbx_seq_one_letter_code
_entity_poly.pdbx_strand_id
1 'polypeptide(L)'
;RAADEARHAAEEEARRKVEADALKAQQDLMERGRAEVEQRDREMVEEQARLAQEKERVRLAAAAKAEALRSKNSEGDDFAYVLEEGMDKKLKAFRQRGQGGDALIIRIDHDANELKIDEEFKGLPSCEAFAEKLDETEPRYLLYIHKVAYADGRVQYPIAFLVFMPETMPPHLKVMYTRPVVSLTDTFKVPKHIALDDPEDLTDEWLEQKLGIVK
;
A
#
# COMPACT_ATOMS: atom_id res chain seq x y z
N ARG A 1 82.01 -20.67 28.65
CA ARG A 1 81.73 -19.22 28.54
C ARG A 1 81.44 -18.83 27.08
N ALA A 2 82.42 -18.83 26.17
CA ALA A 2 82.15 -18.48 24.76
C ALA A 2 81.14 -19.37 24.01
N ALA A 3 81.10 -20.69 24.30
CA ALA A 3 80.16 -21.62 23.66
C ALA A 3 78.70 -21.49 24.17
N ASP A 4 78.51 -21.09 25.44
CA ASP A 4 77.18 -20.88 26.02
C ASP A 4 76.58 -19.54 25.58
N GLU A 5 77.42 -18.49 25.46
CA GLU A 5 77.02 -17.18 24.92
C GLU A 5 76.60 -17.28 23.45
N ALA A 6 77.32 -18.07 22.64
CA ALA A 6 76.95 -18.31 21.23
C ALA A 6 75.64 -19.10 21.10
N ARG A 7 75.38 -20.07 21.99
CA ARG A 7 74.10 -20.80 22.03
C ARG A 7 72.94 -19.91 22.45
N HIS A 8 73.12 -19.06 23.45
CA HIS A 8 72.08 -18.13 23.91
C HIS A 8 71.78 -17.04 22.88
N ALA A 9 72.79 -16.58 22.14
CA ALA A 9 72.61 -15.64 21.03
C ALA A 9 71.84 -16.28 19.86
N ALA A 10 72.16 -17.53 19.51
CA ALA A 10 71.42 -18.27 18.48
C ALA A 10 69.98 -18.60 18.90
N GLU A 11 69.73 -18.86 20.18
CA GLU A 11 68.38 -19.11 20.71
C GLU A 11 67.53 -17.82 20.73
N GLU A 12 68.12 -16.68 21.08
CA GLU A 12 67.48 -15.36 20.97
C GLU A 12 67.14 -15.00 19.52
N GLU A 13 68.05 -15.26 18.58
CA GLU A 13 67.83 -15.01 17.16
C GLU A 13 66.71 -15.91 16.59
N ALA A 14 66.68 -17.18 17.01
CA ALA A 14 65.60 -18.10 16.67
C ALA A 14 64.24 -17.65 17.25
N ARG A 15 64.20 -17.19 18.51
CA ARG A 15 62.98 -16.65 19.14
C ARG A 15 62.49 -15.39 18.44
N ARG A 16 63.38 -14.45 18.10
CA ARG A 16 63.03 -13.23 17.34
C ARG A 16 62.51 -13.56 15.95
N LYS A 17 63.06 -14.59 15.30
CA LYS A 17 62.59 -15.03 13.99
C LYS A 17 61.19 -15.65 14.06
N VAL A 18 60.93 -16.50 15.08
CA VAL A 18 59.60 -17.08 15.32
C VAL A 18 58.58 -16.00 15.68
N GLU A 19 58.95 -15.00 16.48
CA GLU A 19 58.08 -13.88 16.85
C GLU A 19 57.79 -12.96 15.64
N ALA A 20 58.79 -12.70 14.80
CA ALA A 20 58.60 -11.95 13.56
C ALA A 20 57.72 -12.72 12.56
N ASP A 21 57.90 -14.04 12.42
CA ASP A 21 57.06 -14.89 11.58
C ASP A 21 55.62 -14.96 12.12
N ALA A 22 55.43 -14.99 13.44
CA ALA A 22 54.12 -14.95 14.09
C ALA A 22 53.42 -13.59 13.90
N LEU A 23 54.14 -12.48 14.04
CA LEU A 23 53.61 -11.13 13.80
C LEU A 23 53.21 -10.95 12.34
N LYS A 24 54.03 -11.43 11.41
CA LYS A 24 53.75 -11.41 9.98
C LYS A 24 52.52 -12.26 9.64
N ALA A 25 52.40 -13.46 10.21
CA ALA A 25 51.22 -14.31 10.04
C ALA A 25 49.94 -13.65 10.61
N GLN A 26 50.04 -12.93 11.73
CA GLN A 26 48.91 -12.20 12.32
C GLN A 26 48.50 -10.99 11.45
N GLN A 27 49.46 -10.28 10.86
CA GLN A 27 49.21 -9.19 9.91
C GLN A 27 48.55 -9.70 8.63
N ASP A 28 49.06 -10.78 8.04
CA ASP A 28 48.49 -11.40 6.83
C ASP A 28 47.05 -11.87 7.05
N LEU A 29 46.73 -12.41 8.24
CA LEU A 29 45.37 -12.85 8.58
C LEU A 29 44.39 -11.67 8.72
N MET A 30 44.85 -10.56 9.32
CA MET A 30 44.07 -9.33 9.47
C MET A 30 43.83 -8.64 8.12
N GLU A 31 44.83 -8.63 7.23
CA GLU A 31 44.70 -8.10 5.87
C GLU A 31 43.73 -8.93 5.04
N ARG A 32 43.78 -10.26 5.14
CA ARG A 32 42.79 -11.16 4.50
C ARG A 32 41.39 -10.92 5.02
N GLY A 33 41.21 -10.81 6.35
CA GLY A 33 39.90 -10.51 6.94
C GLY A 33 39.35 -9.14 6.52
N ARG A 34 40.20 -8.12 6.40
CA ARG A 34 39.79 -6.81 5.85
C ARG A 34 39.40 -6.90 4.39
N ALA A 35 40.16 -7.62 3.57
CA ALA A 35 39.86 -7.82 2.16
C ALA A 35 38.53 -8.59 1.95
N GLU A 36 38.24 -9.58 2.79
CA GLU A 36 36.97 -10.33 2.76
C GLU A 36 35.77 -9.44 3.12
N VAL A 37 35.89 -8.60 4.16
CA VAL A 37 34.83 -7.65 4.54
C VAL A 37 34.62 -6.62 3.42
N GLU A 38 35.69 -6.08 2.86
CA GLU A 38 35.61 -5.10 1.79
C GLU A 38 35.01 -5.69 0.49
N GLN A 39 35.32 -6.95 0.18
CA GLN A 39 34.67 -7.68 -0.92
C GLN A 39 33.18 -7.85 -0.65
N ARG A 40 32.78 -8.26 0.55
CA ARG A 40 31.38 -8.46 0.92
C ARG A 40 30.58 -7.16 0.91
N ASP A 41 31.17 -6.06 1.36
CA ASP A 41 30.54 -4.73 1.34
C ASP A 41 30.34 -4.23 -0.09
N ARG A 42 31.32 -4.46 -0.98
CA ARG A 42 31.19 -4.15 -2.42
C ARG A 42 30.09 -4.99 -3.07
N GLU A 43 30.05 -6.29 -2.81
CA GLU A 43 28.99 -7.18 -3.31
C GLU A 43 27.60 -6.74 -2.83
N MET A 44 27.47 -6.34 -1.56
CA MET A 44 26.21 -5.83 -1.01
C MET A 44 25.77 -4.52 -1.67
N VAL A 45 26.71 -3.60 -1.92
CA VAL A 45 26.42 -2.35 -2.64
C VAL A 45 26.00 -2.61 -4.07
N GLU A 46 26.66 -3.55 -4.76
CA GLU A 46 26.28 -3.97 -6.12
C GLU A 46 24.91 -4.66 -6.15
N GLU A 47 24.60 -5.50 -5.17
CA GLU A 47 23.29 -6.14 -5.03
C GLU A 47 22.19 -5.10 -4.75
N GLN A 48 22.42 -4.16 -3.84
CA GLN A 48 21.50 -3.06 -3.57
C GLN A 48 21.29 -2.19 -4.82
N ALA A 49 22.35 -1.91 -5.58
CA ALA A 49 22.25 -1.17 -6.83
C ALA A 49 21.44 -1.93 -7.88
N ARG A 50 21.61 -3.25 -8.01
CA ARG A 50 20.78 -4.11 -8.88
C ARG A 50 19.33 -4.12 -8.46
N LEU A 51 19.04 -4.28 -7.16
CA LEU A 51 17.68 -4.25 -6.62
C LEU A 51 17.02 -2.89 -6.84
N ALA A 52 17.77 -1.81 -6.69
CA ALA A 52 17.29 -0.45 -6.96
C ALA A 52 16.98 -0.26 -8.45
N GLN A 53 17.86 -0.71 -9.34
CA GLN A 53 17.62 -0.67 -10.78
C GLN A 53 16.40 -1.51 -11.18
N GLU A 54 16.24 -2.71 -10.62
CA GLU A 54 15.10 -3.57 -10.91
C GLU A 54 13.79 -2.97 -10.41
N LYS A 55 13.76 -2.39 -9.19
CA LYS A 55 12.60 -1.66 -8.68
C LYS A 55 12.23 -0.49 -9.59
N GLU A 56 13.21 0.28 -10.04
CA GLU A 56 12.96 1.42 -10.94
C GLU A 56 12.47 0.96 -12.31
N ARG A 57 13.01 -0.14 -12.85
CA ARG A 57 12.50 -0.75 -14.09
C ARG A 57 11.07 -1.23 -13.96
N VAL A 58 10.71 -1.87 -12.84
CA VAL A 58 9.33 -2.30 -12.56
C VAL A 58 8.41 -1.09 -12.45
N ARG A 59 8.86 -0.01 -11.79
CA ARG A 59 8.09 1.25 -11.68
C ARG A 59 7.86 1.91 -13.04
N LEU A 60 8.90 2.01 -13.86
CA LEU A 60 8.80 2.56 -15.23
C LEU A 60 7.93 1.67 -16.13
N ALA A 61 8.02 0.35 -16.00
CA ALA A 61 7.15 -0.58 -16.72
C ALA A 61 5.68 -0.46 -16.29
N ALA A 62 5.43 -0.25 -15.00
CA ALA A 62 4.09 0.03 -14.48
C ALA A 62 3.54 1.36 -15.01
N ALA A 63 4.36 2.42 -15.01
CA ALA A 63 3.99 3.72 -15.56
C ALA A 63 3.69 3.65 -17.08
N ALA A 64 4.55 2.98 -17.85
CA ALA A 64 4.35 2.78 -19.30
C ALA A 64 3.12 1.92 -19.59
N LYS A 65 2.83 0.90 -18.76
CA LYS A 65 1.61 0.09 -18.88
C LYS A 65 0.36 0.92 -18.57
N ALA A 66 0.41 1.81 -17.59
CA ALA A 66 -0.67 2.75 -17.28
C ALA A 66 -0.89 3.73 -18.45
N GLU A 67 0.18 4.28 -19.02
CA GLU A 67 0.11 5.17 -20.19
C GLU A 67 -0.44 4.47 -21.45
N ALA A 68 -0.02 3.23 -21.71
CA ALA A 68 -0.53 2.42 -22.82
C ALA A 68 -2.01 2.06 -22.65
N LEU A 69 -2.48 1.88 -21.40
CA LEU A 69 -3.90 1.69 -21.12
C LEU A 69 -4.69 3.00 -21.34
N ARG A 70 -4.13 4.16 -20.95
CA ARG A 70 -4.72 5.48 -21.21
C ARG A 70 -4.91 5.74 -22.71
N SER A 71 -3.91 5.41 -23.54
CA SER A 71 -4.00 5.58 -25.00
C SER A 71 -4.98 4.61 -25.67
N LYS A 72 -5.37 3.50 -25.02
CA LYS A 72 -6.42 2.60 -25.53
C LYS A 72 -7.83 3.05 -25.14
N ASN A 73 -7.97 3.78 -24.04
CA ASN A 73 -9.26 4.30 -23.57
C ASN A 73 -9.64 5.64 -24.24
N SER A 74 -8.70 6.32 -24.91
CA SER A 74 -8.93 7.60 -25.59
C SER A 74 -9.81 7.55 -26.84
N GLU A 75 -10.27 6.36 -27.27
CA GLU A 75 -11.28 6.22 -28.33
C GLU A 75 -12.71 6.07 -27.78
N GLY A 76 -12.95 6.18 -26.46
CA GLY A 76 -14.34 6.13 -25.98
C GLY A 76 -14.66 6.44 -24.51
N ASP A 77 -13.71 6.60 -23.60
CA ASP A 77 -14.07 6.81 -22.18
C ASP A 77 -13.02 7.61 -21.40
N ASP A 78 -13.12 8.95 -21.47
CA ASP A 78 -12.22 9.92 -20.81
C ASP A 78 -12.15 9.81 -19.26
N PHE A 79 -12.99 8.97 -18.64
CA PHE A 79 -13.14 8.84 -17.18
C PHE A 79 -12.86 7.42 -16.68
N ALA A 80 -12.14 6.62 -17.47
CA ALA A 80 -11.71 5.29 -17.05
C ALA A 80 -10.51 5.39 -16.08
N TYR A 81 -10.80 5.41 -14.78
CA TYR A 81 -9.79 5.38 -13.72
C TYR A 81 -9.24 3.97 -13.50
N VAL A 82 -7.94 3.85 -13.31
CA VAL A 82 -7.27 2.58 -12.97
C VAL A 82 -7.29 2.39 -11.46
N LEU A 83 -7.49 1.17 -10.97
CA LEU A 83 -7.38 0.89 -9.54
C LEU A 83 -5.91 0.93 -9.11
N GLU A 84 -5.62 1.55 -7.96
CA GLU A 84 -4.30 1.48 -7.32
C GLU A 84 -3.84 0.03 -7.15
N GLU A 85 -2.52 -0.19 -7.21
CA GLU A 85 -1.94 -1.52 -7.06
C GLU A 85 -2.37 -2.19 -5.74
N GLY A 86 -3.02 -3.35 -5.84
CA GLY A 86 -3.50 -4.12 -4.69
C GLY A 86 -4.87 -3.69 -4.14
N MET A 87 -5.48 -2.63 -4.67
CA MET A 87 -6.85 -2.23 -4.34
C MET A 87 -7.85 -3.33 -4.69
N ASP A 88 -7.64 -4.06 -5.79
CA ASP A 88 -8.44 -5.23 -6.20
C ASP A 88 -8.51 -6.30 -5.11
N LYS A 89 -7.36 -6.59 -4.48
CA LYS A 89 -7.26 -7.57 -3.38
C LYS A 89 -7.95 -7.06 -2.13
N LYS A 90 -7.81 -5.78 -1.81
CA LYS A 90 -8.47 -5.14 -0.67
C LYS A 90 -9.99 -5.15 -0.82
N LEU A 91 -10.52 -4.74 -1.97
CA LEU A 91 -11.96 -4.78 -2.27
C LEU A 91 -12.52 -6.20 -2.20
N LYS A 92 -11.77 -7.19 -2.71
CA LYS A 92 -12.15 -8.60 -2.61
C LYS A 92 -12.18 -9.07 -1.15
N ALA A 93 -11.19 -8.70 -0.34
CA ALA A 93 -11.13 -9.04 1.07
C ALA A 93 -12.26 -8.37 1.86
N PHE A 94 -12.51 -7.08 1.61
CA PHE A 94 -13.61 -6.30 2.19
C PHE A 94 -14.96 -6.99 1.94
N ARG A 95 -15.23 -7.40 0.70
CA ARG A 95 -16.48 -8.11 0.37
C ARG A 95 -16.59 -9.52 0.98
N GLN A 96 -15.48 -10.26 1.09
CA GLN A 96 -15.50 -11.66 1.53
C GLN A 96 -15.41 -11.83 3.05
N ARG A 97 -14.73 -10.91 3.74
CA ARG A 97 -14.37 -11.03 5.16
C ARG A 97 -14.82 -9.85 5.99
N GLY A 98 -15.36 -8.80 5.36
CA GLY A 98 -15.79 -7.61 6.06
C GLY A 98 -16.94 -7.89 7.02
N GLN A 99 -16.96 -7.14 8.10
CA GLN A 99 -17.98 -7.21 9.14
C GLN A 99 -18.79 -5.92 9.18
N GLY A 100 -19.89 -5.94 9.94
CA GLY A 100 -20.68 -4.72 10.17
C GLY A 100 -19.82 -3.60 10.74
N GLY A 101 -19.89 -2.43 10.12
CA GLY A 101 -19.11 -1.25 10.51
C GLY A 101 -17.75 -1.13 9.81
N ASP A 102 -17.37 -2.07 8.95
CA ASP A 102 -16.19 -1.90 8.11
C ASP A 102 -16.50 -0.90 6.98
N ALA A 103 -15.58 0.04 6.74
CA ALA A 103 -15.75 1.09 5.76
C ALA A 103 -14.46 1.39 4.98
N LEU A 104 -14.60 1.83 3.73
CA LEU A 104 -13.49 2.32 2.90
C LEU A 104 -13.87 3.69 2.33
N ILE A 105 -12.94 4.64 2.45
CA ILE A 105 -12.99 5.92 1.73
C ILE A 105 -12.07 5.81 0.52
N ILE A 106 -12.61 6.12 -0.65
CA ILE A 106 -11.91 6.05 -1.93
C ILE A 106 -12.00 7.42 -2.59
N ARG A 107 -10.87 7.89 -3.13
CA ARG A 107 -10.77 9.15 -3.87
C ARG A 107 -10.15 8.93 -5.25
N ILE A 108 -10.41 9.88 -6.14
CA ILE A 108 -9.76 9.96 -7.44
C ILE A 108 -8.45 10.75 -7.29
N ASP A 109 -7.35 10.17 -7.75
CA ASP A 109 -6.12 10.91 -8.02
C ASP A 109 -6.16 11.42 -9.47
N HIS A 110 -6.42 12.70 -9.64
CA HIS A 110 -6.60 13.33 -10.94
C HIS A 110 -5.31 13.38 -11.77
N ASP A 111 -4.15 13.44 -11.12
CA ASP A 111 -2.85 13.48 -11.80
C ASP A 111 -2.48 12.07 -12.30
N ALA A 112 -2.66 11.08 -11.42
CA ALA A 112 -2.39 9.67 -11.72
C ALA A 112 -3.54 8.98 -12.50
N ASN A 113 -4.70 9.62 -12.66
CA ASN A 113 -5.92 9.02 -13.23
C ASN A 113 -6.22 7.65 -12.60
N GLU A 114 -6.08 7.57 -11.27
CA GLU A 114 -6.16 6.35 -10.48
C GLU A 114 -7.14 6.50 -9.33
N LEU A 115 -7.81 5.41 -8.96
CA LEU A 115 -8.57 5.32 -7.71
C LEU A 115 -7.68 4.83 -6.58
N LYS A 116 -7.67 5.58 -5.49
CA LYS A 116 -6.87 5.27 -4.29
C LYS A 116 -7.78 5.09 -3.09
N ILE A 117 -7.43 4.13 -2.23
CA ILE A 117 -8.06 4.00 -0.92
C ILE A 117 -7.38 5.00 -0.01
N ASP A 118 -8.14 5.99 0.46
CA ASP A 118 -7.65 7.06 1.32
C ASP A 118 -7.61 6.57 2.78
N GLU A 119 -8.75 6.05 3.26
CA GLU A 119 -8.90 5.57 4.63
C GLU A 119 -9.67 4.23 4.69
N GLU A 120 -9.30 3.38 5.65
CA GLU A 120 -9.97 2.11 5.95
C GLU A 120 -10.34 2.09 7.43
N PHE A 121 -11.61 1.81 7.71
CA PHE A 121 -12.15 1.69 9.06
C PHE A 121 -12.67 0.27 9.29
N LYS A 122 -12.56 -0.18 10.54
CA LYS A 122 -13.07 -1.50 10.96
C LYS A 122 -13.92 -1.36 12.21
N GLY A 123 -15.08 -2.02 12.19
CA GLY A 123 -15.99 -2.08 13.33
C GLY A 123 -16.46 -0.72 13.83
N LEU A 124 -16.77 0.23 12.93
CA LEU A 124 -17.45 1.46 13.32
C LEU A 124 -18.80 1.12 13.98
N PRO A 125 -19.20 1.86 15.03
CA PRO A 125 -20.41 1.52 15.78
C PRO A 125 -21.69 1.78 15.00
N SER A 126 -21.69 2.76 14.07
CA SER A 126 -22.86 3.16 13.29
C SER A 126 -22.47 4.00 12.05
N CYS A 127 -23.45 4.26 11.17
CA CYS A 127 -23.27 5.15 10.02
C CYS A 127 -22.91 6.58 10.41
N GLU A 128 -23.44 7.10 11.52
CA GLU A 128 -23.17 8.46 11.99
C GLU A 128 -21.71 8.61 12.41
N ALA A 129 -21.14 7.59 13.07
CA ALA A 129 -19.72 7.57 13.41
C ALA A 129 -18.82 7.50 12.17
N PHE A 130 -19.33 6.97 11.05
CA PHE A 130 -18.63 7.03 9.77
C PHE A 130 -18.75 8.43 9.13
N ALA A 131 -19.92 9.05 9.21
CA ALA A 131 -20.18 10.41 8.72
C ALA A 131 -19.22 11.44 9.36
N GLU A 132 -18.98 11.34 10.67
CA GLU A 132 -18.04 12.19 11.40
C GLU A 132 -16.58 12.10 10.91
N LYS A 133 -16.23 11.07 10.12
CA LYS A 133 -14.89 10.91 9.52
C LYS A 133 -14.77 11.50 8.13
N LEU A 134 -15.89 11.92 7.53
CA LEU A 134 -15.90 12.50 6.20
C LEU A 134 -15.41 13.94 6.27
N ASP A 135 -14.64 14.33 5.27
CA ASP A 135 -14.29 15.73 5.02
C ASP A 135 -15.38 16.33 4.13
N GLU A 136 -15.96 17.44 4.55
CA GLU A 136 -17.04 18.14 3.86
C GLU A 136 -16.55 18.96 2.65
N THR A 137 -15.24 19.03 2.41
CA THR A 137 -14.69 19.90 1.35
C THR A 137 -14.53 19.20 0.00
N GLU A 138 -14.31 17.89 -0.01
CA GLU A 138 -13.97 17.13 -1.22
C GLU A 138 -14.93 15.95 -1.46
N PRO A 139 -15.27 15.66 -2.73
CA PRO A 139 -16.09 14.50 -3.07
C PRO A 139 -15.36 13.19 -2.80
N ARG A 140 -16.10 12.17 -2.35
CA ARG A 140 -15.54 10.86 -1.97
C ARG A 140 -16.47 9.72 -2.37
N TYR A 141 -15.88 8.59 -2.75
CA TYR A 141 -16.57 7.32 -2.85
C TYR A 141 -16.45 6.57 -1.53
N LEU A 142 -17.57 6.12 -0.99
CA LEU A 142 -17.60 5.41 0.28
C LEU A 142 -18.16 4.02 0.07
N LEU A 143 -17.48 3.01 0.61
CA LEU A 143 -18.02 1.67 0.75
C LEU A 143 -18.23 1.40 2.23
N TYR A 144 -19.43 0.98 2.61
CA TYR A 144 -19.78 0.71 4.00
C TYR A 144 -20.51 -0.64 4.11
N ILE A 145 -20.11 -1.47 5.06
CA ILE A 145 -20.79 -2.74 5.35
C ILE A 145 -21.79 -2.51 6.47
N HIS A 146 -23.06 -2.46 6.12
CA HIS A 146 -24.13 -2.33 7.11
C HIS A 146 -24.51 -3.70 7.67
N LYS A 147 -24.75 -3.81 8.97
CA LYS A 147 -25.21 -5.05 9.60
C LYS A 147 -26.72 -4.99 9.82
N VAL A 148 -27.45 -5.84 9.12
CA VAL A 148 -28.90 -5.93 9.22
C VAL A 148 -29.27 -7.22 9.93
N ALA A 149 -29.94 -7.11 11.08
CA ALA A 149 -30.58 -8.23 11.76
C ALA A 149 -32.09 -8.19 11.47
N TYR A 150 -32.62 -9.30 10.94
CA TYR A 150 -34.04 -9.46 10.63
C TYR A 150 -34.77 -10.12 11.81
N ALA A 151 -36.09 -9.91 11.89
CA ALA A 151 -36.91 -10.47 12.97
C ALA A 151 -36.89 -12.02 13.02
N ASP A 152 -36.61 -12.68 11.89
CA ASP A 152 -36.51 -14.14 11.78
C ASP A 152 -35.14 -14.71 12.19
N GLY A 153 -34.24 -13.86 12.69
CA GLY A 153 -32.90 -14.24 13.14
C GLY A 153 -31.85 -14.30 12.03
N ARG A 154 -32.19 -14.02 10.77
CA ARG A 154 -31.19 -13.87 9.71
C ARG A 154 -30.39 -12.59 9.93
N VAL A 155 -29.10 -12.65 9.61
CA VAL A 155 -28.22 -11.48 9.60
C VAL A 155 -27.63 -11.33 8.19
N GLN A 156 -27.74 -10.14 7.62
CA GLN A 156 -27.12 -9.81 6.34
C GLN A 156 -26.14 -8.65 6.50
N TYR A 157 -25.16 -8.62 5.60
CA TYR A 157 -24.10 -7.62 5.57
C TYR A 157 -24.09 -6.92 4.20
N PRO A 158 -25.14 -6.18 3.83
CA PRO A 158 -25.16 -5.44 2.58
C PRO A 158 -24.03 -4.41 2.52
N ILE A 159 -23.37 -4.33 1.36
CA ILE A 159 -22.38 -3.31 1.06
C ILE A 159 -23.10 -2.13 0.42
N ALA A 160 -23.08 -0.98 1.09
CA ALA A 160 -23.54 0.29 0.54
C ALA A 160 -22.38 0.96 -0.22
N PHE A 161 -22.65 1.37 -1.45
CA PHE A 161 -21.76 2.25 -2.21
C PHE A 161 -22.37 3.64 -2.24
N LEU A 162 -21.76 4.55 -1.50
CA LEU A 162 -22.19 5.95 -1.39
C LEU A 162 -21.26 6.81 -2.24
N VAL A 163 -21.84 7.76 -2.97
CA VAL A 163 -21.12 8.79 -3.70
C VAL A 163 -21.39 10.09 -2.98
N PHE A 164 -20.43 10.49 -2.15
CA PHE A 164 -20.50 11.73 -1.38
C PHE A 164 -20.00 12.90 -2.22
N MET A 165 -20.85 13.91 -2.43
CA MET A 165 -20.55 15.10 -3.22
C MET A 165 -21.11 16.34 -2.52
N PRO A 166 -20.29 17.07 -1.74
CA PRO A 166 -20.72 18.30 -1.08
C PRO A 166 -21.34 19.30 -2.05
N GLU A 167 -22.37 20.04 -1.64
CA GLU A 167 -23.02 21.01 -2.53
C GLU A 167 -22.05 22.11 -3.02
N THR A 168 -21.12 22.50 -2.16
CA THR A 168 -20.15 23.59 -2.33
C THR A 168 -19.05 23.31 -3.36
N MET A 169 -18.98 22.09 -3.89
CA MET A 169 -17.89 21.70 -4.79
C MET A 169 -18.06 22.27 -6.22
N PRO A 170 -16.93 22.58 -6.91
CA PRO A 170 -16.95 23.03 -8.30
C PRO A 170 -17.68 22.06 -9.26
N PRO A 171 -18.44 22.57 -10.26
CA PRO A 171 -19.18 21.72 -11.19
C PRO A 171 -18.33 20.70 -11.97
N HIS A 172 -17.08 21.05 -12.29
CA HIS A 172 -16.19 20.14 -13.02
C HIS A 172 -15.85 18.88 -12.19
N LEU A 173 -15.67 19.01 -10.87
CA LEU A 173 -15.44 17.87 -9.98
C LEU A 173 -16.70 17.00 -9.87
N LYS A 174 -17.90 17.60 -9.84
CA LYS A 174 -19.16 16.81 -9.82
C LYS A 174 -19.24 15.89 -11.02
N VAL A 175 -18.90 16.41 -12.20
CA VAL A 175 -18.90 15.62 -13.44
C VAL A 175 -17.84 14.52 -13.39
N MET A 176 -16.62 14.82 -12.92
CA MET A 176 -15.55 13.83 -12.78
C MET A 176 -15.94 12.68 -11.86
N TYR A 177 -16.59 12.98 -10.73
CA TYR A 177 -17.01 11.95 -9.78
C TYR A 177 -18.29 11.23 -10.17
N THR A 178 -19.20 11.85 -10.93
CA THR A 178 -20.48 11.21 -11.33
C THR A 178 -20.31 10.24 -12.50
N ARG A 179 -19.48 10.57 -13.48
CA ARG A 179 -19.32 9.77 -14.70
C ARG A 179 -18.87 8.32 -14.48
N PRO A 180 -17.82 8.04 -13.69
CA PRO A 180 -17.32 6.68 -13.54
C PRO A 180 -18.21 5.79 -12.65
N VAL A 181 -19.19 6.36 -11.93
CA VAL A 181 -19.99 5.64 -10.92
C VAL A 181 -20.62 4.36 -11.45
N VAL A 182 -21.08 4.35 -12.70
CA VAL A 182 -21.66 3.15 -13.34
C VAL A 182 -20.60 2.05 -13.47
N SER A 183 -19.42 2.38 -13.98
CA SER A 183 -18.28 1.46 -14.08
C SER A 183 -17.78 1.00 -12.70
N LEU A 184 -17.82 1.89 -11.70
CA LEU A 184 -17.42 1.57 -10.34
C LEU A 184 -18.42 0.67 -9.62
N THR A 185 -19.71 0.80 -9.92
CA THR A 185 -20.75 -0.11 -9.42
C THR A 185 -20.44 -1.56 -9.83
N ASP A 186 -20.06 -1.77 -11.09
CA ASP A 186 -19.64 -3.07 -11.61
C ASP A 186 -18.30 -3.54 -11.02
N THR A 187 -17.38 -2.62 -10.79
CA THR A 187 -16.05 -2.92 -10.22
C THR A 187 -16.14 -3.33 -8.76
N PHE A 188 -16.93 -2.60 -7.96
CA PHE A 188 -17.17 -2.89 -6.55
C PHE A 188 -18.16 -4.05 -6.33
N LYS A 189 -18.82 -4.54 -7.39
CA LYS A 189 -19.80 -5.64 -7.35
C LYS A 189 -20.96 -5.35 -6.41
N VAL A 190 -21.42 -4.11 -6.42
CA VAL A 190 -22.58 -3.62 -5.66
C VAL A 190 -23.76 -3.43 -6.61
N PRO A 191 -25.01 -3.60 -6.16
CA PRO A 191 -26.17 -3.56 -7.05
C PRO A 191 -26.53 -2.15 -7.53
N LYS A 192 -26.25 -1.13 -6.71
CA LYS A 192 -26.52 0.27 -7.01
C LYS A 192 -25.63 1.17 -6.15
N HIS A 193 -25.42 2.39 -6.61
CA HIS A 193 -24.86 3.47 -5.81
C HIS A 193 -25.99 4.30 -5.18
N ILE A 194 -25.64 5.02 -4.12
CA ILE A 194 -26.52 5.97 -3.42
C ILE A 194 -25.80 7.32 -3.42
N ALA A 195 -26.45 8.38 -3.91
CA ALA A 195 -25.92 9.73 -3.79
C ALA A 195 -26.11 10.26 -2.37
N LEU A 196 -25.09 10.90 -1.83
CA LEU A 196 -25.08 11.55 -0.52
C LEU A 196 -24.54 12.98 -0.72
N ASP A 197 -25.33 13.98 -0.38
CA ASP A 197 -24.94 15.39 -0.54
C ASP A 197 -24.48 15.99 0.79
N ASP A 198 -25.07 15.55 1.89
CA ASP A 198 -24.79 15.98 3.27
C ASP A 198 -24.37 14.77 4.11
N PRO A 199 -23.22 14.80 4.81
CA PRO A 199 -22.83 13.73 5.71
C PRO A 199 -23.82 13.53 6.88
N GLU A 200 -24.54 14.56 7.33
CA GLU A 200 -25.50 14.46 8.44
C GLU A 200 -26.69 13.55 8.11
N ASP A 201 -27.04 13.41 6.82
CA ASP A 201 -28.09 12.50 6.35
C ASP A 201 -27.70 11.02 6.50
N LEU A 202 -26.39 10.72 6.66
CA LEU A 202 -25.87 9.36 6.72
C LEU A 202 -26.15 8.72 8.09
N THR A 203 -27.38 8.26 8.26
CA THR A 203 -27.86 7.51 9.42
C THR A 203 -28.18 6.05 9.04
N ASP A 204 -28.22 5.17 10.03
CA ASP A 204 -28.54 3.75 9.82
C ASP A 204 -29.94 3.59 9.19
N GLU A 205 -30.93 4.37 9.66
CA GLU A 205 -32.31 4.33 9.14
C GLU A 205 -32.40 4.82 7.70
N TRP A 206 -31.72 5.93 7.39
CA TRP A 206 -31.65 6.46 6.03
C TRP A 206 -31.00 5.47 5.08
N LEU A 207 -29.89 4.85 5.48
CA LEU A 207 -29.18 3.90 4.64
C LEU A 207 -30.05 2.67 4.36
N GLU A 208 -30.74 2.14 5.37
CA GLU A 208 -31.66 1.01 5.21
C GLU A 208 -32.80 1.32 4.25
N GLN A 209 -33.39 2.51 4.36
CA GLN A 209 -34.42 2.98 3.43
C GLN A 209 -33.88 3.05 2.00
N LYS A 210 -32.68 3.59 1.79
CA LYS A 210 -32.05 3.67 0.47
C LYS A 210 -31.71 2.31 -0.08
N LEU A 211 -31.31 1.35 0.75
CA LEU A 211 -31.05 -0.03 0.33
C LEU A 211 -32.33 -0.85 0.10
N GLY A 212 -33.49 -0.37 0.56
CA GLY A 212 -34.76 -1.08 0.44
C GLY A 212 -34.87 -2.26 1.40
N ILE A 213 -34.22 -2.17 2.56
CA ILE A 213 -34.22 -3.20 3.60
C ILE A 213 -35.53 -3.12 4.38
N VAL A 214 -36.21 -4.25 4.52
CA VAL A 214 -37.42 -4.40 5.34
C VAL A 214 -37.12 -5.43 6.42
N LYS A 215 -37.03 -4.98 7.68
CA LYS A 215 -36.61 -5.78 8.85
C LYS A 215 -37.68 -6.76 9.34
#